data_AF-A0A561B3L4-F1
#
_entry.id   AF-A0A561B3L4-F1
#
_cell.length_a   1.000
_cell.length_b   1.000
_cell.length_c   1.000
_cell.angle_alpha   90.00
_cell.angle_beta   90.00
_cell.angle_gamma   90.00
#
_symmetry.space_group_name_H-M   'P 1'
#
loop_
_entity.id
_entity.type
_entity.pdbx_description
1 polymer ?
#
loop_
_entity_poly.entity_id
_entity_poly.type
_entity_poly.pdbx_seq_one_letter_code
_entity_poly.pdbx_strand_id
1 'polypeptide(L)'
;MRGWAVVRVRNWLLGVGLLGATVWSFVVSASMPSWFDPSEDCALTASSDGVYGSSAGIDIRTSWFPPRAVCDFGSGEKYEFISQAESVTLTVLAVVLALALVAGLVLAVRGLTATGGVIRAADAINLRRRLLTHLAVAAFLGYVASSGLVIGQVIGIMLTGPPGLVTLVVGALVVLTAVTTAADRAYGPLPSTATDSYRRGTTAAVLVVLVVTTIAVVNFPLRDLDVAIPGAATYAAVVAVQWFRPRRSSLPVPADSPATADRSAEPR
;
A
#
# COMPACT_ATOMS: atom_id res chain seq x y z
N MET A 1 12.60 27.17 11.64
CA MET A 1 13.25 25.83 11.71
C MET A 1 12.49 24.79 12.55
N ARG A 2 11.61 25.15 13.51
CA ARG A 2 10.85 24.18 14.34
C ARG A 2 9.85 23.28 13.59
N GLY A 3 9.38 23.66 12.41
CA GLY A 3 8.38 22.87 11.64
C GLY A 3 8.93 21.61 10.97
N TRP A 4 10.22 21.58 10.60
CA TRP A 4 10.81 20.46 9.85
C TRP A 4 11.07 19.22 10.73
N ALA A 5 11.40 19.42 12.00
CA ALA A 5 11.61 18.32 12.95
C ALA A 5 10.31 17.55 13.24
N VAL A 6 9.17 18.25 13.35
CA VAL A 6 7.86 17.65 13.61
C VAL A 6 7.39 16.79 12.43
N VAL A 7 7.63 17.23 11.19
CA VAL A 7 7.28 16.44 9.99
C VAL A 7 8.14 15.18 9.86
N ARG A 8 9.43 15.26 10.22
CA ARG A 8 10.36 14.13 10.16
C ARG A 8 10.05 13.05 11.20
N VAL A 9 9.66 13.43 12.42
CA VAL A 9 9.22 12.47 13.46
C VAL A 9 7.87 11.84 13.12
N ARG A 10 6.95 12.61 12.53
CA ARG A 10 5.58 12.14 12.24
C ARG A 10 5.51 11.00 11.22
N ASN A 11 6.43 10.95 10.25
CA ASN A 11 6.48 9.89 9.24
C ASN A 11 7.29 8.66 9.68
N TRP A 12 7.98 8.73 10.82
CA TRP A 12 8.81 7.62 11.30
C TRP A 12 7.98 6.44 11.80
N LEU A 13 6.83 6.70 12.46
CA LEU A 13 5.93 5.65 12.94
C LEU A 13 5.42 4.74 11.81
N LEU A 14 5.09 5.31 10.65
CA LEU A 14 4.65 4.52 9.50
C LEU A 14 5.79 3.65 8.95
N GLY A 15 7.00 4.20 8.86
CA GLY A 15 8.18 3.45 8.42
C GLY A 15 8.55 2.31 9.37
N VAL A 16 8.57 2.59 10.68
CA VAL A 16 8.83 1.57 11.71
C VAL A 16 7.74 0.52 11.75
N GLY A 17 6.47 0.93 11.66
CA GLY A 17 5.35 0.02 11.60
C GLY A 17 5.44 -0.93 10.40
N LEU A 18 5.74 -0.41 9.20
CA LEU A 18 5.85 -1.22 7.98
C LEU A 18 7.05 -2.17 8.04
N LEU A 19 8.24 -1.65 8.34
CA LEU A 19 9.45 -2.45 8.44
C LEU A 19 9.35 -3.49 9.56
N GLY A 20 8.85 -3.08 10.72
CA GLY A 20 8.64 -3.98 11.85
C GLY A 20 7.62 -5.07 11.51
N ALA A 21 6.52 -4.74 10.83
CA ALA A 21 5.55 -5.74 10.39
C ALA A 21 6.13 -6.70 9.33
N THR A 22 6.99 -6.22 8.43
CA THR A 22 7.70 -7.09 7.47
C THR A 22 8.63 -8.05 8.19
N VAL A 23 9.48 -7.55 9.10
CA VAL A 23 10.39 -8.38 9.91
C VAL A 23 9.61 -9.37 10.76
N TRP A 24 8.54 -8.92 11.41
CA TRP A 24 7.66 -9.79 12.19
C TRP A 24 7.05 -10.89 11.33
N SER A 25 6.54 -10.57 10.14
CA SER A 25 5.95 -11.55 9.23
C SER A 25 6.99 -12.58 8.78
N PHE A 26 8.21 -12.14 8.48
CA PHE A 26 9.32 -13.03 8.16
C PHE A 26 9.65 -13.97 9.31
N VAL A 27 9.80 -13.45 10.54
CA VAL A 27 10.09 -14.27 11.73
C VAL A 27 8.98 -15.30 11.96
N VAL A 28 7.71 -14.89 11.92
CA VAL A 28 6.58 -15.80 12.10
C VAL A 28 6.55 -16.89 11.04
N SER A 29 6.76 -16.54 9.77
CA SER A 29 6.79 -17.52 8.68
C SER A 29 7.98 -18.46 8.78
N ALA A 30 9.14 -17.99 9.21
CA ALA A 30 10.33 -18.83 9.40
C ALA A 30 10.19 -19.76 10.63
N SER A 31 9.40 -19.39 11.63
CA SER A 31 9.09 -20.22 12.80
C SER A 31 7.92 -21.20 12.57
N MET A 32 7.37 -21.28 11.36
CA MET A 32 6.28 -22.20 11.00
C MET A 32 6.75 -23.18 9.93
N PRO A 33 6.11 -24.36 9.81
CA PRO A 33 6.37 -25.23 8.68
C PRO A 33 6.09 -24.49 7.37
N SER A 34 6.86 -24.82 6.32
CA SER A 34 6.71 -24.29 4.98
C SER A 34 5.25 -24.31 4.57
N TRP A 35 4.76 -23.18 4.10
CA TRP A 35 3.39 -23.07 3.62
C TRP A 35 3.19 -23.75 2.25
N PHE A 36 4.27 -24.14 1.56
CA PHE A 36 4.21 -24.90 0.30
C PHE A 36 4.02 -26.38 0.50
N ASP A 37 4.82 -26.99 1.38
CA ASP A 37 4.73 -28.40 1.73
C ASP A 37 4.83 -28.57 3.25
N PRO A 38 3.76 -28.19 3.98
CA PRO A 38 3.78 -28.26 5.43
C PRO A 38 3.88 -29.72 5.91
N SER A 39 3.42 -30.68 5.12
CA SER A 39 3.50 -32.11 5.42
C SER A 39 4.93 -32.64 5.40
N GLU A 40 5.72 -32.26 4.39
CA GLU A 40 7.13 -32.64 4.31
C GLU A 40 7.93 -32.04 5.47
N ASP A 41 7.73 -30.76 5.78
CA ASP A 41 8.42 -30.10 6.89
C ASP A 41 8.05 -30.69 8.26
N CYS A 42 6.76 -30.98 8.51
CA CYS A 42 6.34 -31.69 9.71
C CYS A 42 7.00 -33.07 9.80
N ALA A 43 7.05 -33.83 8.68
CA ALA A 43 7.63 -35.17 8.65
C ALA A 43 9.15 -35.14 8.85
N LEU A 44 9.87 -34.21 8.23
CA LEU A 44 11.31 -34.03 8.41
C LEU A 44 11.64 -33.70 9.87
N THR A 45 10.89 -32.79 10.49
CA THR A 45 11.10 -32.40 11.89
C THR A 45 10.85 -33.56 12.85
N ALA A 46 9.79 -34.35 12.62
CA ALA A 46 9.53 -35.54 13.43
C ALA A 46 10.54 -36.67 13.18
N SER A 47 11.07 -36.78 11.96
CA SER A 47 12.10 -37.76 11.61
C SER A 47 13.44 -37.44 12.29
N SER A 48 13.78 -36.15 12.45
CA SER A 48 14.99 -35.74 13.18
C SER A 48 14.93 -36.03 14.67
N ASP A 49 13.72 -36.06 15.25
CA ASP A 49 13.48 -36.42 16.65
C ASP A 49 13.26 -37.93 16.86
N GLY A 50 13.35 -38.74 15.79
CA GLY A 50 13.29 -40.20 15.85
C GLY A 50 11.88 -40.79 16.00
N VAL A 51 10.84 -39.99 15.73
CA VAL A 51 9.46 -40.32 16.08
C VAL A 51 8.73 -41.09 14.99
N TYR A 52 8.73 -40.69 13.70
CA TYR A 52 8.10 -41.47 12.60
C TYR A 52 8.63 -41.05 11.21
N GLY A 53 8.55 -41.94 10.21
CA GLY A 53 9.04 -41.74 8.83
C GLY A 53 7.97 -41.75 7.72
N SER A 54 6.69 -41.50 8.06
CA SER A 54 5.57 -41.55 7.10
C SER A 54 4.81 -40.23 7.11
N SER A 55 4.76 -39.54 5.96
CA SER A 55 4.00 -38.30 5.73
C SER A 55 2.48 -38.50 5.63
N ALA A 56 2.00 -39.75 5.59
CA ALA A 56 0.59 -40.07 5.48
C ALA A 56 -0.11 -39.95 6.85
N GLY A 57 -1.08 -39.03 6.96
CA GLY A 57 -1.98 -38.91 8.12
C GLY A 57 -1.66 -37.79 9.13
N ILE A 58 -0.76 -36.86 8.81
CA ILE A 58 -0.42 -35.72 9.68
C ILE A 58 -1.53 -34.65 9.62
N ASP A 59 -2.18 -34.33 10.74
CA ASP A 59 -3.10 -33.18 10.84
C ASP A 59 -2.30 -31.92 11.19
N ILE A 60 -2.33 -30.92 10.31
CA ILE A 60 -1.52 -29.71 10.43
C ILE A 60 -2.44 -28.53 10.72
N ARG A 61 -2.21 -27.89 11.86
CA ARG A 61 -2.99 -26.73 12.30
C ARG A 61 -2.10 -25.52 12.38
N THR A 62 -2.28 -24.60 11.44
CA THR A 62 -1.62 -23.30 11.43
C THR A 62 -2.61 -22.20 11.79
N SER A 63 -2.16 -21.26 12.62
CA SER A 63 -2.86 -20.05 12.99
C SER A 63 -1.88 -18.90 12.91
N TRP A 64 -2.24 -17.81 12.24
CA TRP A 64 -1.38 -16.64 12.10
C TRP A 64 -1.59 -15.62 13.23
N PHE A 65 -2.73 -15.69 13.93
CA PHE A 65 -3.03 -14.79 15.05
C PHE A 65 -3.95 -15.46 16.09
N PRO A 66 -3.44 -15.82 17.28
CA PRO A 66 -2.02 -15.81 17.66
C PRO A 66 -1.21 -16.78 16.78
N PRO A 67 0.08 -16.50 16.52
CA PRO A 67 0.92 -17.34 15.68
C PRO A 67 1.17 -18.68 16.38
N ARG A 68 0.70 -19.76 15.77
CA ARG A 68 0.85 -21.15 16.23
C ARG A 68 0.90 -22.10 15.04
N ALA A 69 1.73 -23.12 15.12
CA ALA A 69 1.72 -24.25 14.20
C ALA A 69 1.93 -25.53 14.99
N VAL A 70 1.01 -26.48 14.79
CA VAL A 70 1.01 -27.79 15.46
C VAL A 70 0.86 -28.87 14.40
N CYS A 71 1.72 -29.89 14.46
CA CYS A 71 1.56 -31.12 13.69
C CYS A 71 1.14 -32.25 14.63
N ASP A 72 0.03 -32.90 14.33
CA ASP A 72 -0.49 -34.06 15.05
C ASP A 72 -0.30 -35.31 14.18
N PHE A 73 0.47 -36.28 14.69
CA PHE A 73 0.84 -37.50 13.95
C PHE A 73 -0.14 -38.66 14.19
N GLY A 74 -1.26 -38.42 14.88
CA GLY A 74 -2.32 -39.42 15.10
C GLY A 74 -2.04 -40.44 16.22
N SER A 75 -0.79 -40.53 16.72
CA SER A 75 -0.40 -41.33 17.88
C SER A 75 -0.70 -40.66 19.23
N GLY A 76 -1.25 -39.44 19.22
CA GLY A 76 -1.43 -38.59 20.40
C GLY A 76 -0.24 -37.66 20.70
N GLU A 77 0.87 -37.84 19.98
CA GLU A 77 2.02 -36.93 20.04
C GLU A 77 1.79 -35.71 19.15
N LYS A 78 2.03 -34.53 19.72
CA LYS A 78 1.88 -33.24 19.05
C LYS A 78 3.19 -32.49 19.12
N TYR A 79 3.64 -32.03 17.98
CA TYR A 79 4.82 -31.17 17.90
C TYR A 79 4.37 -29.72 17.69
N GLU A 80 4.82 -28.84 18.58
CA GLU A 80 4.57 -27.40 18.50
C GLU A 80 5.81 -26.70 17.95
N PHE A 81 5.69 -26.05 16.79
CA PHE A 81 6.79 -25.29 16.18
C PHE A 81 7.09 -23.99 16.94
N ILE A 82 6.07 -23.43 17.59
CA ILE A 82 6.15 -22.16 18.31
C ILE A 82 5.67 -22.42 19.73
N SER A 83 6.56 -22.19 20.70
CA SER A 83 6.22 -22.31 22.12
C SER A 83 5.13 -21.32 22.52
N GLN A 84 4.36 -21.62 23.57
CA GLN A 84 3.32 -20.70 24.06
C GLN A 84 3.85 -19.31 24.44
N ALA A 85 5.05 -19.23 25.03
CA ALA A 85 5.67 -17.96 25.41
C ALA A 85 6.08 -17.12 24.19
N GLU A 86 6.63 -17.76 23.16
CA GLU A 86 6.99 -17.12 21.90
C GLU A 86 5.73 -16.64 21.17
N SER A 87 4.69 -17.47 21.09
CA SER A 87 3.39 -17.13 20.51
C SER A 87 2.79 -15.87 21.15
N VAL A 88 2.81 -15.78 22.49
CA VAL A 88 2.37 -14.59 23.23
C VAL A 88 3.22 -13.37 22.88
N THR A 89 4.55 -13.52 22.87
CA THR A 89 5.48 -12.42 22.57
C THR A 89 5.27 -11.87 21.16
N LEU A 90 5.18 -12.76 20.16
CA LEU A 90 4.91 -12.40 18.77
C LEU A 90 3.52 -11.76 18.62
N THR A 91 2.50 -12.22 19.36
CA THR A 91 1.17 -11.61 19.35
C THR A 91 1.19 -10.18 19.88
N VAL A 92 1.85 -9.96 21.02
CA VAL A 92 2.00 -8.61 21.60
C VAL A 92 2.74 -7.69 20.63
N LEU A 93 3.83 -8.18 20.04
CA LEU A 93 4.61 -7.43 19.06
C LEU A 93 3.78 -7.07 17.82
N ALA A 94 2.98 -8.01 17.29
CA ALA A 94 2.06 -7.76 16.18
C ALA A 94 1.06 -6.65 16.50
N VAL A 95 0.46 -6.67 17.68
CA VAL A 95 -0.51 -5.65 18.11
C VAL A 95 0.17 -4.28 18.20
N VAL A 96 1.36 -4.19 18.80
CA VAL A 96 2.12 -2.93 18.89
C VAL A 96 2.47 -2.38 17.51
N LEU A 97 2.93 -3.24 16.59
CA LEU A 97 3.25 -2.86 15.22
C LEU A 97 2.00 -2.42 14.44
N ALA A 98 0.88 -3.12 14.60
CA ALA A 98 -0.39 -2.74 13.99
C ALA A 98 -0.88 -1.37 14.49
N LEU A 99 -0.77 -1.10 15.79
CA LEU A 99 -1.11 0.22 16.35
C LEU A 99 -0.17 1.32 15.83
N ALA A 100 1.14 1.06 15.74
CA ALA A 100 2.10 1.99 15.16
C ALA A 100 1.80 2.30 13.68
N LEU A 101 1.45 1.27 12.90
CA LEU A 101 1.01 1.39 11.51
C LEU A 101 -0.25 2.26 11.39
N VAL A 102 -1.30 1.95 12.14
CA VAL A 102 -2.56 2.70 12.12
C VAL A 102 -2.33 4.15 12.54
N ALA A 103 -1.57 4.40 13.61
CA ALA A 103 -1.22 5.74 14.04
C ALA A 103 -0.43 6.50 12.97
N GLY A 104 0.58 5.85 12.36
CA GLY A 104 1.37 6.40 11.26
C GLY A 104 0.51 6.75 10.05
N LEU A 105 -0.40 5.87 9.65
CA LEU A 105 -1.36 6.11 8.56
C LEU A 105 -2.28 7.29 8.85
N VAL A 106 -2.88 7.34 10.04
CA VAL A 106 -3.76 8.45 10.45
C VAL A 106 -3.01 9.78 10.42
N LEU A 107 -1.77 9.81 10.91
CA LEU A 107 -0.94 11.02 10.91
C LEU A 107 -0.52 11.43 9.50
N ALA A 108 -0.22 10.47 8.62
CA ALA A 108 0.07 10.72 7.21
C ALA A 108 -1.14 11.32 6.50
N VAL A 109 -2.33 10.73 6.66
CA VAL A 109 -3.59 11.21 6.08
C VAL A 109 -3.88 12.64 6.57
N ARG A 110 -3.85 12.87 7.88
CA ARG A 110 -4.07 14.21 8.47
C ARG A 110 -3.08 15.24 7.94
N GLY A 111 -1.82 14.85 7.81
CA GLY A 111 -0.76 15.69 7.27
C GLY A 111 -1.01 16.11 5.82
N LEU A 112 -1.52 15.20 5.00
CA LEU A 112 -1.80 15.45 3.59
C LEU A 112 -3.05 16.32 3.41
N THR A 113 -4.08 16.17 4.26
CA THR A 113 -5.32 16.96 4.21
C THR A 113 -5.17 18.39 4.74
N ALA A 114 -4.10 18.69 5.49
CA ALA A 114 -3.90 20.00 6.11
C ALA A 114 -3.47 21.12 5.13
N THR A 115 -3.16 20.80 3.86
CA THR A 115 -2.66 21.79 2.89
C THR A 115 -3.79 22.38 2.04
N GLY A 116 -4.47 23.41 2.56
CA GLY A 116 -5.61 24.08 1.91
C GLY A 116 -5.23 25.21 0.94
N GLY A 117 -4.28 24.98 0.02
CA GLY A 117 -3.86 25.99 -0.97
C GLY A 117 -4.38 25.69 -2.38
N VAL A 118 -4.77 26.76 -3.12
CA VAL A 118 -4.95 26.70 -4.58
C VAL A 118 -3.57 26.54 -5.21
N ILE A 119 -3.35 25.45 -5.93
CA ILE A 119 -1.99 25.12 -6.41
C ILE A 119 -1.66 25.89 -7.70
N ARG A 120 -2.58 26.02 -8.66
CA ARG A 120 -2.38 26.78 -9.92
C ARG A 120 -3.71 27.26 -10.53
N ALA A 121 -3.75 28.51 -11.00
CA ALA A 121 -4.78 28.99 -11.93
C ALA A 121 -4.56 28.38 -13.33
N ALA A 122 -5.61 28.28 -14.14
CA ALA A 122 -5.57 27.61 -15.45
C ALA A 122 -4.93 28.46 -16.57
N ASP A 123 -4.52 29.68 -16.23
CA ASP A 123 -4.27 30.73 -17.22
C ASP A 123 -2.95 30.43 -17.96
N ALA A 124 -3.01 30.48 -19.29
CA ALA A 124 -1.91 30.22 -20.24
C ALA A 124 -1.43 28.76 -20.46
N ILE A 125 -2.10 27.72 -19.95
CA ILE A 125 -1.65 26.32 -20.11
C ILE A 125 -2.44 25.55 -21.18
N ASN A 126 -1.73 24.87 -22.09
CA ASN A 126 -2.35 23.94 -23.04
C ASN A 126 -2.87 22.67 -22.32
N LEU A 127 -4.19 22.63 -22.12
CA LEU A 127 -4.87 21.53 -21.41
C LEU A 127 -4.75 20.18 -22.14
N ARG A 128 -4.76 20.17 -23.48
CA ARG A 128 -4.67 18.94 -24.27
C ARG A 128 -3.32 18.26 -24.09
N ARG A 129 -2.23 19.03 -24.18
CA ARG A 129 -0.86 18.50 -23.96
C ARG A 129 -0.73 17.94 -22.54
N ARG A 130 -1.26 18.67 -21.55
CA ARG A 130 -1.24 18.24 -20.14
C ARG A 130 -2.02 16.96 -19.89
N LEU A 131 -3.21 16.81 -20.50
CA LEU A 131 -3.99 15.56 -20.47
C LEU A 131 -3.17 14.39 -21.03
N LEU A 132 -2.60 14.55 -22.22
CA LEU A 132 -1.80 13.49 -22.86
C LEU A 132 -0.58 13.11 -22.01
N THR A 133 0.11 14.10 -21.43
CA THR A 133 1.23 13.84 -20.51
C THR A 133 0.75 13.10 -19.25
N HIS A 134 -0.38 13.49 -18.67
CA HIS A 134 -0.92 12.80 -17.48
C HIS A 134 -1.27 11.35 -17.80
N LEU A 135 -1.90 11.08 -18.94
CA LEU A 135 -2.22 9.72 -19.38
C LEU A 135 -0.97 8.86 -19.60
N ALA A 136 0.05 9.41 -20.27
CA ALA A 136 1.31 8.71 -20.50
C ALA A 136 2.04 8.38 -19.19
N VAL A 137 2.12 9.36 -18.26
CA VAL A 137 2.70 9.17 -16.93
C VAL A 137 1.90 8.16 -16.12
N ALA A 138 0.57 8.21 -16.19
CA ALA A 138 -0.30 7.28 -15.48
C ALA A 138 -0.15 5.84 -15.99
N ALA A 139 -0.11 5.64 -17.31
CA ALA A 139 0.12 4.32 -17.90
C ALA A 139 1.50 3.77 -17.47
N PHE A 140 2.55 4.57 -17.56
CA PHE A 140 3.90 4.17 -17.16
C PHE A 140 3.99 3.84 -15.66
N LEU A 141 3.52 4.73 -14.78
CA LEU A 141 3.52 4.51 -13.34
C LEU A 141 2.66 3.31 -12.95
N GLY A 142 1.49 3.15 -13.58
CA GLY A 142 0.61 2.02 -13.35
C GLY A 142 1.29 0.71 -13.73
N TYR A 143 1.98 0.65 -14.87
CA TYR A 143 2.75 -0.52 -15.29
C TYR A 143 3.85 -0.85 -14.28
N VAL A 144 4.75 0.11 -14.00
CA VAL A 144 5.89 -0.08 -13.09
C VAL A 144 5.45 -0.51 -11.69
N ALA A 145 4.44 0.17 -11.13
CA ALA A 145 3.96 -0.16 -9.80
C ALA A 145 3.25 -1.51 -9.75
N SER A 146 2.53 -1.89 -10.81
CA SER A 146 1.87 -3.20 -10.88
C SER A 146 2.89 -4.33 -11.02
N SER A 147 3.91 -4.17 -11.88
CA SER A 147 5.02 -5.11 -11.97
C SER A 147 5.74 -5.27 -10.63
N GLY A 148 6.06 -4.17 -9.96
CA GLY A 148 6.68 -4.18 -8.63
C GLY A 148 5.79 -4.86 -7.58
N LEU A 149 4.48 -4.61 -7.62
CA LEU A 149 3.52 -5.24 -6.72
C LEU A 149 3.40 -6.74 -6.97
N VAL A 150 3.39 -7.20 -8.22
CA VAL A 150 3.35 -8.62 -8.59
C VAL A 150 4.61 -9.34 -8.12
N ILE A 151 5.80 -8.80 -8.41
CA ILE A 151 7.08 -9.34 -7.94
C ILE A 151 7.11 -9.37 -6.41
N GLY A 152 6.70 -8.27 -5.78
CA GLY A 152 6.60 -8.14 -4.34
C GLY A 152 5.66 -9.18 -3.72
N GLN A 153 4.49 -9.43 -4.34
CA GLN A 153 3.56 -10.47 -3.88
C GLN A 153 4.20 -11.86 -3.95
N VAL A 154 4.89 -12.20 -5.04
CA VAL A 154 5.61 -13.48 -5.14
C VAL A 154 6.64 -13.61 -4.01
N ILE A 155 7.50 -12.59 -3.83
CA ILE A 155 8.52 -12.59 -2.78
C ILE A 155 7.87 -12.65 -1.39
N GLY A 156 6.82 -11.87 -1.15
CA GLY A 156 6.14 -11.80 0.15
C GLY A 156 5.45 -13.11 0.50
N ILE A 157 4.79 -13.72 -0.47
CA ILE A 157 4.18 -15.05 -0.31
C ILE A 157 5.27 -16.08 0.00
N MET A 158 6.37 -16.09 -0.76
CA MET A 158 7.49 -17.03 -0.56
C MET A 158 8.20 -16.88 0.79
N LEU A 159 8.48 -15.65 1.23
CA LEU A 159 9.34 -15.38 2.40
C LEU A 159 8.57 -15.11 3.70
N THR A 160 7.34 -14.60 3.61
CA THR A 160 6.65 -13.98 4.75
C THR A 160 5.18 -14.39 4.86
N GLY A 161 4.74 -15.34 4.03
CA GLY A 161 3.40 -15.92 4.06
C GLY A 161 2.26 -14.88 3.95
N PRO A 162 1.05 -15.23 4.41
CA PRO A 162 -0.11 -14.34 4.39
C PRO A 162 0.07 -13.00 5.13
N PRO A 163 0.69 -12.92 6.32
CA PRO A 163 0.84 -11.63 7.00
C PRO A 163 1.78 -10.67 6.27
N GLY A 164 2.81 -11.21 5.63
CA GLY A 164 3.71 -10.41 4.81
C GLY A 164 3.05 -9.87 3.55
N LEU A 165 2.15 -10.64 2.93
CA LEU A 165 1.31 -10.18 1.82
C LEU A 165 0.46 -8.97 2.24
N VAL A 166 -0.18 -9.03 3.41
CA VAL A 166 -0.97 -7.90 3.95
C VAL A 166 -0.09 -6.67 4.14
N THR A 167 1.07 -6.83 4.78
CA THR A 167 2.02 -5.73 5.02
C THR A 167 2.48 -5.10 3.71
N LEU A 168 2.77 -5.91 2.70
CA LEU A 168 3.17 -5.48 1.37
C LEU A 168 2.07 -4.69 0.67
N VAL A 169 0.81 -5.16 0.71
CA VAL A 169 -0.34 -4.45 0.12
C VAL A 169 -0.54 -3.08 0.79
N VAL A 170 -0.45 -3.01 2.12
CA VAL A 170 -0.54 -1.74 2.86
C VAL A 170 0.60 -0.79 2.49
N GLY A 171 1.83 -1.29 2.44
CA GLY A 171 2.99 -0.50 2.02
C GLY A 171 2.87 0.01 0.58
N ALA A 172 2.43 -0.86 -0.33
CA ALA A 172 2.18 -0.50 -1.73
C ALA A 172 1.12 0.60 -1.84
N LEU A 173 0.00 0.50 -1.12
CA LEU A 173 -1.04 1.53 -1.07
C LEU A 173 -0.50 2.88 -0.62
N VAL A 174 0.35 2.91 0.42
CA VAL A 174 0.98 4.15 0.90
C VAL A 174 1.86 4.78 -0.19
N VAL A 175 2.77 3.98 -0.76
CA VAL A 175 3.72 4.45 -1.77
C VAL A 175 2.98 4.92 -3.03
N LEU A 176 2.06 4.10 -3.54
CA LEU A 176 1.24 4.44 -4.69
C LEU A 176 0.43 5.71 -4.43
N THR A 177 -0.23 5.84 -3.29
CA THR A 177 -1.01 7.06 -2.96
C THR A 177 -0.14 8.31 -3.01
N ALA A 178 1.09 8.25 -2.48
CA ALA A 178 2.01 9.38 -2.53
C ALA A 178 2.42 9.72 -3.97
N VAL A 179 2.79 8.70 -4.77
CA VAL A 179 3.24 8.87 -6.16
C VAL A 179 2.12 9.35 -7.08
N THR A 180 0.92 8.76 -6.99
CA THR A 180 -0.24 9.15 -7.80
C THR A 180 -0.74 10.54 -7.42
N THR A 181 -0.68 10.92 -6.14
CA THR A 181 -0.99 12.28 -5.68
C THR A 181 0.02 13.28 -6.23
N ALA A 182 1.32 12.94 -6.24
CA ALA A 182 2.35 13.82 -6.81
C ALA A 182 2.17 13.98 -8.32
N ALA A 183 1.87 12.90 -9.04
CA ALA A 183 1.57 12.93 -10.48
C ALA A 183 0.32 13.79 -10.76
N ASP A 184 -0.75 13.66 -9.98
CA ASP A 184 -1.94 14.49 -10.12
C ASP A 184 -1.67 15.97 -9.81
N ARG A 185 -0.81 16.29 -8.84
CA ARG A 185 -0.41 17.69 -8.60
C ARG A 185 0.35 18.27 -9.79
N ALA A 186 1.22 17.47 -10.41
CA ALA A 186 2.04 17.90 -11.55
C ALA A 186 1.22 18.07 -12.84
N TYR A 187 0.43 17.07 -13.19
CA TYR A 187 -0.23 16.95 -14.50
C TYR A 187 -1.75 16.91 -14.41
N GLY A 188 -2.33 16.88 -13.21
CA GLY A 188 -3.76 16.71 -13.01
C GLY A 188 -4.62 17.88 -13.50
N PRO A 189 -5.94 17.68 -13.53
CA PRO A 189 -6.90 18.65 -14.02
C PRO A 189 -6.89 19.98 -13.22
N LEU A 190 -6.81 21.14 -13.90
CA LEU A 190 -6.84 22.51 -13.33
C LEU A 190 -8.20 23.23 -13.49
N PRO A 191 -8.59 24.12 -12.55
CA PRO A 191 -7.91 24.42 -11.29
C PRO A 191 -8.10 23.31 -10.25
N SER A 192 -7.13 23.12 -9.35
CA SER A 192 -7.21 22.11 -8.28
C SER A 192 -6.55 22.56 -6.99
N THR A 193 -7.05 22.00 -5.88
CA THR A 193 -6.44 22.13 -4.55
C THR A 193 -5.55 20.91 -4.24
N ALA A 194 -4.72 21.00 -3.20
CA ALA A 194 -3.93 19.87 -2.75
C ALA A 194 -4.80 18.69 -2.28
N THR A 195 -5.96 18.99 -1.69
CA THR A 195 -6.95 18.01 -1.23
C THR A 195 -7.60 17.28 -2.40
N ASP A 196 -7.92 17.98 -3.49
CA ASP A 196 -8.47 17.34 -4.70
C ASP A 196 -7.48 16.35 -5.30
N SER A 197 -6.21 16.76 -5.39
CA SER A 197 -5.15 15.88 -5.88
C SER A 197 -4.91 14.67 -5.00
N TYR A 198 -4.99 14.84 -3.68
CA TYR A 198 -4.90 13.73 -2.75
C TYR A 198 -6.05 12.73 -2.92
N ARG A 199 -7.30 13.21 -3.02
CA ARG A 199 -8.46 12.34 -3.25
C ARG A 199 -8.33 11.58 -4.56
N ARG A 200 -7.99 12.27 -5.66
CA ARG A 200 -7.78 11.66 -6.98
C ARG A 200 -6.65 10.64 -6.99
N GLY A 201 -5.50 10.98 -6.39
CA GLY A 201 -4.36 10.09 -6.26
C GLY A 201 -4.68 8.85 -5.43
N THR A 202 -5.32 9.03 -4.27
CA THR A 202 -5.74 7.91 -3.40
C THR A 202 -6.71 6.97 -4.11
N THR A 203 -7.72 7.51 -4.79
CA THR A 203 -8.66 6.68 -5.57
C THR A 203 -7.94 5.89 -6.66
N ALA A 204 -6.99 6.50 -7.37
CA ALA A 204 -6.19 5.79 -8.37
C ALA A 204 -5.35 4.67 -7.74
N ALA A 205 -4.66 4.95 -6.64
CA ALA A 205 -3.84 3.97 -5.93
C ALA A 205 -4.66 2.77 -5.46
N VAL A 206 -5.81 3.02 -4.81
CA VAL A 206 -6.71 1.97 -4.32
C VAL A 206 -7.21 1.09 -5.47
N LEU A 207 -7.65 1.69 -6.58
CA LEU A 207 -8.16 0.93 -7.72
C LEU A 207 -7.06 0.10 -8.39
N VAL A 208 -5.87 0.66 -8.57
CA VAL A 208 -4.72 -0.08 -9.14
C VAL A 208 -4.36 -1.26 -8.26
N VAL A 209 -4.18 -1.04 -6.95
CA VAL A 209 -3.85 -2.13 -6.03
C VAL A 209 -4.94 -3.19 -6.05
N LEU A 210 -6.21 -2.80 -5.92
CA LEU A 210 -7.34 -3.73 -5.89
C LEU A 210 -7.40 -4.60 -7.16
N VAL A 211 -7.27 -4.00 -8.34
CA VAL A 211 -7.30 -4.74 -9.62
C VAL A 211 -6.12 -5.71 -9.69
N VAL A 212 -4.90 -5.24 -9.41
CA VAL A 212 -3.69 -6.05 -9.50
C VAL A 212 -3.71 -7.21 -8.50
N THR A 213 -4.09 -6.96 -7.24
CA THR A 213 -4.18 -8.02 -6.23
C THR A 213 -5.27 -9.03 -6.55
N THR A 214 -6.43 -8.57 -7.03
CA THR A 214 -7.54 -9.48 -7.39
C THR A 214 -7.12 -10.40 -8.53
N ILE A 215 -6.51 -9.86 -9.58
CA ILE A 215 -6.04 -10.66 -10.72
C ILE A 215 -4.93 -11.61 -10.27
N ALA A 216 -4.00 -11.15 -9.42
CA ALA A 216 -2.91 -11.98 -8.92
C ALA A 216 -3.41 -13.17 -8.09
N VAL A 217 -4.42 -12.97 -7.23
CA VAL A 217 -5.04 -14.04 -6.43
C VAL A 217 -5.74 -15.07 -7.33
N VAL A 218 -6.47 -14.62 -8.35
CA VAL A 218 -7.21 -15.53 -9.25
C VAL A 218 -6.27 -16.36 -10.13
N ASN A 219 -5.11 -15.82 -10.49
CA ASN A 219 -4.16 -16.46 -11.40
C ASN A 219 -2.95 -17.06 -10.68
N PHE A 220 -3.05 -17.33 -9.37
CA PHE A 220 -1.95 -17.91 -8.61
C PHE A 220 -1.78 -19.42 -8.89
N PRO A 221 -0.56 -19.94 -9.13
CA PRO A 221 0.72 -19.22 -9.23
C PRO A 221 0.83 -18.42 -10.54
N LEU A 222 1.26 -17.16 -10.41
CA LEU A 222 1.36 -16.20 -11.50
C LEU A 222 2.22 -16.76 -12.65
N ARG A 223 1.60 -17.04 -13.79
CA ARG A 223 2.31 -17.57 -14.97
C ARG A 223 3.00 -16.49 -15.79
N ASP A 224 2.44 -15.27 -15.82
CA ASP A 224 2.93 -14.17 -16.68
C ASP A 224 2.89 -12.81 -15.97
N LEU A 225 3.80 -11.90 -16.38
CA LEU A 225 3.82 -10.50 -15.93
C LEU A 225 2.70 -9.65 -16.56
N ASP A 226 1.82 -10.26 -17.33
CA ASP A 226 0.69 -9.63 -18.00
C ASP A 226 -0.28 -8.93 -17.02
N VAL A 227 -0.24 -9.30 -15.74
CA VAL A 227 -0.96 -8.62 -14.63
C VAL A 227 -0.55 -7.14 -14.48
N ALA A 228 0.60 -6.72 -15.01
CA ALA A 228 0.99 -5.30 -15.04
C ALA A 228 0.16 -4.45 -16.01
N ILE A 229 -0.30 -5.04 -17.12
CA ILE A 229 -1.12 -4.38 -18.15
C ILE A 229 -2.45 -3.87 -17.59
N PRO A 230 -3.29 -4.67 -16.89
CA PRO A 230 -4.55 -4.18 -16.34
C PRO A 230 -4.34 -3.11 -15.27
N GLY A 231 -3.24 -3.13 -14.51
CA GLY A 231 -2.92 -2.05 -13.58
C GLY A 231 -2.57 -0.72 -14.29
N ALA A 232 -1.79 -0.78 -15.37
CA ALA A 232 -1.51 0.36 -16.24
C ALA A 232 -2.79 0.94 -16.86
N ALA A 233 -3.62 0.06 -17.44
CA ALA A 233 -4.91 0.43 -18.03
C ALA A 233 -5.86 1.04 -16.98
N THR A 234 -5.92 0.46 -15.78
CA THR A 234 -6.73 0.97 -14.67
C THR A 234 -6.32 2.38 -14.30
N TYR A 235 -5.03 2.65 -14.12
CA TYR A 235 -4.59 3.99 -13.75
C TYR A 235 -4.89 5.01 -14.87
N ALA A 236 -4.58 4.67 -16.12
CA ALA A 236 -4.89 5.52 -17.26
C ALA A 236 -6.39 5.81 -17.38
N ALA A 237 -7.25 4.81 -17.17
CA ALA A 237 -8.70 4.96 -17.18
C ALA A 237 -9.20 5.87 -16.05
N VAL A 238 -8.66 5.72 -14.83
CA VAL A 238 -8.98 6.61 -13.71
C VAL A 238 -8.61 8.05 -14.03
N VAL A 239 -7.42 8.29 -14.60
CA VAL A 239 -7.00 9.63 -15.03
C VAL A 239 -7.92 10.18 -16.11
N ALA A 240 -8.27 9.40 -17.13
CA ALA A 240 -9.21 9.82 -18.16
C ALA A 240 -10.55 10.26 -17.55
N VAL A 241 -11.14 9.43 -16.68
CA VAL A 241 -12.40 9.76 -15.97
C VAL A 241 -12.26 11.03 -15.14
N GLN A 242 -11.13 11.23 -14.45
CA GLN A 242 -10.90 12.44 -13.67
C GLN A 242 -10.83 13.72 -14.51
N TRP A 243 -10.37 13.63 -15.76
CA TRP A 243 -10.35 14.76 -16.69
C TRP A 243 -11.71 15.04 -17.33
N PHE A 244 -12.52 14.01 -17.58
CA PHE A 244 -13.81 14.16 -18.25
C PHE A 244 -15.00 14.39 -17.29
N ARG A 245 -14.81 14.21 -15.98
CA ARG A 245 -15.88 14.50 -15.00
C ARG A 245 -16.22 15.99 -14.98
N PRO A 246 -17.51 16.37 -15.11
CA PRO A 246 -17.95 17.76 -14.98
C PRO A 246 -17.51 18.35 -13.65
N ARG A 247 -16.86 19.52 -13.68
CA ARG A 247 -16.45 20.20 -12.45
C ARG A 247 -17.57 21.07 -11.93
N ARG A 248 -17.89 20.94 -10.64
CA ARG A 248 -18.56 22.01 -9.91
C ARG A 248 -17.54 23.13 -9.74
N SER A 249 -17.73 24.22 -10.46
CA SER A 249 -17.01 25.48 -10.29
C SER A 249 -17.38 26.09 -8.94
N SER A 250 -16.77 25.59 -7.87
CA SER A 250 -16.94 26.09 -6.52
C SER A 250 -15.62 26.65 -5.97
N LEU A 251 -14.82 27.28 -6.83
CA LEU A 251 -13.80 28.19 -6.31
C LEU A 251 -14.55 29.45 -5.90
N PRO A 252 -14.57 29.81 -4.61
CA PRO A 252 -14.93 31.16 -4.23
C PRO A 252 -13.98 32.07 -4.99
N VAL A 253 -14.51 32.87 -5.91
CA VAL A 253 -13.78 34.06 -6.35
C VAL A 253 -13.52 34.82 -5.05
N PRO A 254 -12.26 35.09 -4.66
CA PRO A 254 -12.01 35.91 -3.49
C PRO A 254 -12.80 37.20 -3.69
N ALA A 255 -13.74 37.48 -2.79
CA ALA A 255 -14.58 38.68 -2.86
C ALA A 255 -13.77 39.98 -2.71
N ASP A 256 -12.46 39.85 -2.46
CA ASP A 256 -11.52 40.93 -2.18
C ASP A 256 -10.44 41.04 -3.27
N SER A 257 -10.84 41.03 -4.54
CA SER A 257 -10.06 41.83 -5.50
C SER A 257 -10.58 43.26 -5.34
N PRO A 258 -9.90 44.15 -4.60
CA PRO A 258 -10.39 45.50 -4.40
C PRO A 258 -10.65 46.12 -5.77
N ALA A 259 -11.90 46.49 -6.00
CA ALA A 259 -12.23 47.45 -7.04
C ALA A 259 -11.34 48.68 -6.82
N THR A 260 -10.93 49.32 -7.92
CA THR A 260 -10.32 50.66 -7.94
C THR A 260 -8.87 50.79 -7.42
N ALA A 261 -7.91 50.49 -8.30
CA ALA A 261 -6.84 51.46 -8.53
C ALA A 261 -7.35 52.40 -9.64
N ASP A 262 -8.15 53.38 -9.24
CA ASP A 262 -8.50 54.51 -10.09
C ASP A 262 -7.20 55.23 -10.47
N ARG A 263 -6.80 55.11 -11.74
CA ARG A 263 -5.59 55.77 -12.29
C ARG A 263 -5.81 57.25 -12.61
N SER A 264 -6.94 57.85 -12.21
CA SER A 264 -7.25 59.24 -12.56
C SER A 264 -6.64 60.30 -11.63
N ALA A 265 -5.88 59.94 -10.60
CA ALA A 265 -5.15 60.89 -9.77
C ALA A 265 -3.71 61.14 -10.27
N GLU A 266 -3.56 61.75 -11.44
CA GLU A 266 -2.30 62.37 -11.87
C GLU A 266 -2.48 63.90 -11.82
N PRO A 267 -1.94 64.61 -10.81
CA PRO A 267 -2.00 66.06 -10.74
C PRO A 267 -1.07 66.68 -11.81
N ARG A 268 -1.59 67.69 -12.50
CA ARG A 268 -0.86 68.54 -13.46
C ARG A 268 0.25 69.35 -12.80
#